data_AF-X0Y6J9-F1
#
_entry.id   AF-X0Y6J9-F1
#
_cell.length_a   1.000
_cell.length_b   1.000
_cell.length_c   1.000
_cell.angle_alpha   90.00
_cell.angle_beta   90.00
_cell.angle_gamma   90.00
#
_symmetry.space_group_name_H-M   'P 1'
#
loop_
_entity.id
_entity.type
_entity.pdbx_description
1 polymer ?
#
loop_
_entity_poly.entity_id
_entity_poly.type
_entity_poly.pdbx_seq_one_letter_code
_entity_poly.pdbx_strand_id
1 'polypeptide(L)'
;VHTIKNYVDYLSTAYLIFILERFSFKLKNQTIAPKKVYCIDTGIIHSVAFRFSENFGNLMENLVAVDLMRRKSYWQPDLEIYYWKDYQQREVDFVLKVGSNIDKLIQVTDASSKNEIDGREINSLVKAREKLNCKNLL
;
A
#
# COMPACT_ATOMS: atom_id res chain seq x y z
N VAL A 1 -24.36 -18.60 -2.31
CA VAL A 1 -22.98 -18.75 -2.83
C VAL A 1 -22.06 -17.92 -1.95
N HIS A 2 -21.23 -18.58 -1.13
CA HIS A 2 -20.22 -17.90 -0.31
C HIS A 2 -19.09 -17.44 -1.23
N THR A 3 -19.12 -16.17 -1.63
CA THR A 3 -18.12 -15.59 -2.53
C THR A 3 -16.85 -15.20 -1.76
N ILE A 4 -15.70 -15.17 -2.45
CA ILE A 4 -14.42 -14.69 -1.90
C ILE A 4 -14.59 -13.32 -1.23
N LYS A 5 -15.42 -12.45 -1.83
CA LYS A 5 -15.77 -11.15 -1.29
C LYS A 5 -16.31 -11.24 0.15
N ASN A 6 -17.26 -12.13 0.41
CA ASN A 6 -17.86 -12.25 1.74
C ASN A 6 -16.81 -12.66 2.79
N TYR A 7 -15.88 -13.56 2.45
CA TYR A 7 -14.79 -13.94 3.35
C TYR A 7 -13.85 -12.77 3.64
N VAL A 8 -13.47 -12.00 2.62
CA VAL A 8 -12.65 -10.79 2.80
C VAL A 8 -13.38 -9.78 3.67
N ASP A 9 -14.67 -9.56 3.43
CA ASP A 9 -15.50 -8.65 4.23
C ASP A 9 -15.59 -9.11 5.70
N TYR A 10 -15.74 -10.42 5.95
CA TYR A 10 -15.74 -10.98 7.31
C TYR A 10 -14.39 -10.79 8.01
N LEU A 11 -13.27 -11.08 7.34
CA LEU A 11 -11.93 -10.87 7.89
C LEU A 11 -11.65 -9.40 8.17
N SER A 12 -12.14 -8.49 7.31
CA SER A 12 -12.00 -7.05 7.51
C SER A 12 -12.85 -6.56 8.69
N THR A 13 -14.09 -7.04 8.81
CA THR A 13 -14.99 -6.69 9.92
C THR A 13 -14.50 -7.24 11.26
N ALA A 14 -13.80 -8.38 11.23
CA ALA A 14 -13.13 -8.97 12.39
C ALA A 14 -11.78 -8.30 12.73
N TYR A 15 -11.39 -7.23 12.03
CA TYR A 15 -10.12 -6.53 12.21
C TYR A 15 -8.87 -7.39 12.05
N LEU A 16 -8.94 -8.44 11.22
CA LEU A 16 -7.78 -9.30 10.90
C LEU A 16 -6.98 -8.75 9.71
N ILE A 17 -7.68 -8.11 8.77
CA ILE A 17 -7.11 -7.50 7.58
C ILE A 17 -7.72 -6.13 7.34
N PHE A 18 -7.05 -5.33 6.52
CA PHE A 18 -7.61 -4.14 5.91
C PHE A 18 -7.23 -4.05 4.44
N ILE A 19 -7.99 -3.26 3.70
CA ILE A 19 -7.90 -3.17 2.25
C ILE A 19 -7.41 -1.78 1.88
N LEU A 20 -6.46 -1.74 0.95
CA LEU A 20 -5.94 -0.51 0.37
C LEU A 20 -6.36 -0.40 -1.09
N GLU A 21 -7.02 0.70 -1.42
CA GLU A 21 -7.51 0.99 -2.76
C GLU A 21 -6.42 1.61 -3.64
N ARG A 22 -6.54 1.45 -4.95
CA ARG A 22 -5.65 2.13 -5.90
C ARG A 22 -6.03 3.60 -6.05
N PHE A 23 -5.04 4.48 -5.99
CA PHE A 23 -5.24 5.89 -6.28
C PHE A 23 -5.70 6.09 -7.73
N SER A 24 -6.77 6.85 -7.90
CA SER A 24 -7.26 7.29 -9.20
C SER A 24 -8.13 8.54 -9.06
N PHE A 25 -7.95 9.51 -9.96
CA PHE A 25 -8.85 10.66 -10.05
C PHE A 25 -10.29 10.28 -10.47
N LYS A 26 -10.47 9.11 -11.08
CA LYS A 26 -11.78 8.57 -11.47
C LYS A 26 -12.19 7.45 -10.52
N LEU A 27 -13.30 7.63 -9.79
CA LEU A 27 -13.83 6.65 -8.85
C LEU A 27 -14.08 5.27 -9.49
N LYS A 28 -14.63 5.24 -10.72
CA LYS A 28 -14.85 3.98 -11.45
C LYS A 28 -13.57 3.16 -11.60
N ASN A 29 -12.44 3.81 -11.86
CA ASN A 29 -11.15 3.14 -12.02
C ASN A 29 -10.58 2.63 -10.70
N GLN A 30 -10.94 3.27 -9.58
CA GLN A 30 -10.59 2.81 -8.24
C GLN A 30 -11.39 1.55 -7.89
N THR A 31 -12.71 1.55 -8.11
CA THR A 31 -13.59 0.41 -7.79
C THR A 31 -13.23 -0.88 -8.53
N ILE A 32 -12.81 -0.79 -9.80
CA ILE A 32 -12.43 -1.96 -10.61
C ILE A 32 -10.97 -2.38 -10.41
N ALA A 33 -10.16 -1.55 -9.77
CA ALA A 33 -8.76 -1.88 -9.58
C ALA A 33 -8.60 -3.08 -8.64
N PRO A 34 -7.55 -3.90 -8.83
CA PRO A 34 -7.13 -4.82 -7.79
C PRO A 34 -6.92 -4.08 -6.48
N LYS A 35 -7.31 -4.68 -5.36
CA LYS A 35 -7.11 -4.08 -4.03
C LYS A 35 -5.94 -4.77 -3.36
N LYS A 36 -5.09 -4.00 -2.67
CA LYS A 36 -4.07 -4.60 -1.79
C LYS A 36 -4.72 -4.96 -0.46
N VAL A 37 -4.30 -6.08 0.12
CA VAL A 37 -4.81 -6.59 1.41
C VAL A 37 -3.63 -6.72 2.34
N TYR A 38 -3.74 -6.11 3.51
CA TYR A 38 -2.71 -6.16 4.55
C TYR A 38 -3.29 -6.77 5.82
N CYS A 39 -2.45 -7.51 6.54
CA CYS A 39 -2.81 -8.09 7.82
C CYS A 39 -2.49 -7.10 8.95
N ILE A 40 -3.38 -7.02 9.94
CA ILE A 40 -3.16 -6.14 11.10
C ILE A 40 -2.01 -6.63 11.99
N ASP A 41 -1.78 -7.95 12.02
CA ASP A 41 -0.70 -8.59 12.76
C ASP A 41 0.16 -9.43 11.81
N THR A 42 1.41 -9.02 11.62
CA THR A 42 2.39 -9.77 10.80
C THR A 42 2.69 -11.16 11.34
N GLY A 43 2.44 -11.42 12.64
CA GLY A 43 2.52 -12.75 13.23
C GLY A 43 1.53 -13.75 12.62
N ILE A 44 0.34 -13.29 12.23
CA ILE A 44 -0.66 -14.12 11.53
C ILE A 44 -0.13 -14.54 10.15
N ILE A 45 0.54 -13.63 9.43
CA ILE A 45 1.20 -13.95 8.16
C ILE A 45 2.23 -15.05 8.39
N HIS A 46 3.08 -14.90 9.40
CA HIS A 46 4.11 -15.88 9.74
C HIS A 46 3.56 -17.26 10.15
N SER A 47 2.37 -17.31 10.77
CA SER A 47 1.73 -18.56 11.21
C SER A 47 0.93 -19.28 10.13
N VAL A 48 0.37 -18.55 9.15
CA VAL A 48 -0.57 -19.12 8.15
C VAL A 48 0.05 -19.20 6.75
N ALA A 49 0.99 -18.32 6.39
CA ALA A 49 1.52 -18.28 5.03
C ALA A 49 2.47 -19.45 4.74
N PHE A 50 2.30 -20.03 3.55
CA PHE A 50 3.21 -21.04 3.01
C PHE A 50 4.58 -20.40 2.72
N ARG A 51 5.62 -20.83 3.44
CA ARG A 51 6.98 -20.27 3.32
C ARG A 51 7.72 -20.90 2.15
N PHE A 52 7.61 -20.30 0.97
CA PHE A 52 8.51 -20.63 -0.15
C PHE A 52 9.85 -19.89 -0.04
N SER A 53 9.86 -18.68 0.54
CA SER A 53 11.06 -17.90 0.90
C SER A 53 10.71 -16.88 1.99
N GLU A 54 11.71 -16.36 2.70
CA GLU A 54 11.53 -15.24 3.64
C GLU A 54 11.25 -13.96 2.83
N ASN A 55 9.97 -13.60 2.67
CA ASN A 55 9.58 -12.40 1.93
C ASN A 55 9.57 -11.16 2.85
N PHE A 56 10.76 -10.78 3.32
CA PHE A 56 10.95 -9.65 4.24
C PHE A 56 10.43 -8.33 3.68
N GLY A 57 10.61 -8.08 2.37
CA GLY A 57 10.06 -6.90 1.70
C GLY A 57 8.55 -6.76 1.89
N ASN A 58 7.79 -7.83 1.67
CA ASN A 58 6.34 -7.82 1.88
C ASN A 58 5.96 -7.62 3.36
N LEU A 59 6.73 -8.18 4.30
CA LEU A 59 6.49 -7.98 5.74
C LEU A 59 6.78 -6.52 6.14
N MET A 60 7.83 -5.92 5.59
CA MET A 60 8.14 -4.50 5.77
C MET A 60 7.05 -3.60 5.19
N GLU A 61 6.60 -3.88 3.96
CA GLU A 61 5.48 -3.16 3.35
C GLU A 61 4.22 -3.24 4.22
N ASN A 62 3.88 -4.44 4.70
CA ASN A 62 2.74 -4.64 5.59
C ASN A 62 2.89 -3.88 6.92
N LEU A 63 4.10 -3.89 7.51
CA LEU A 63 4.37 -3.13 8.73
C LEU A 63 4.15 -1.63 8.53
N VAL A 64 4.65 -1.07 7.41
CA VAL A 64 4.42 0.33 7.04
C VAL A 64 2.93 0.60 6.82
N ALA A 65 2.20 -0.30 6.16
CA ALA A 65 0.75 -0.17 5.97
C ALA A 65 0.01 -0.08 7.32
N VAL A 66 0.36 -0.95 8.29
CA VAL A 66 -0.24 -0.94 9.64
C VAL A 66 0.09 0.36 10.38
N ASP A 67 1.33 0.84 10.30
CA ASP A 67 1.73 2.11 10.92
C ASP A 67 0.94 3.29 10.34
N LEU A 68 0.83 3.38 9.01
CA LEU A 68 0.05 4.42 8.34
C LEU A 68 -1.43 4.37 8.72
N MET A 69 -2.01 3.16 8.80
CA MET A 69 -3.40 2.98 9.22
C MET A 69 -3.63 3.42 10.67
N ARG A 70 -2.68 3.13 11.57
CA ARG A 70 -2.69 3.64 12.96
C ARG A 70 -2.60 5.16 12.97
N ARG A 71 -1.73 5.76 12.14
CA ARG A 71 -1.61 7.22 12.07
C ARG A 71 -2.87 7.90 11.60
N LYS A 72 -3.49 7.38 10.54
CA LYS A 72 -4.81 7.82 10.10
C LYS A 72 -5.83 7.74 11.24
N SER A 73 -5.82 6.65 12.01
CA SER A 73 -6.83 6.42 13.04
C SER A 73 -6.66 7.28 14.29
N TYR A 74 -5.42 7.55 14.72
CA TYR A 74 -5.15 8.20 16.00
C TYR A 74 -4.74 9.68 15.90
N TRP A 75 -4.02 10.07 14.84
CA TRP A 75 -3.40 11.40 14.76
C TRP A 75 -3.90 12.23 13.57
N GLN A 76 -4.31 11.60 12.47
CA GLN A 76 -4.70 12.32 11.26
C GLN A 76 -5.92 11.70 10.56
N PRO A 77 -7.15 11.94 11.07
CA PRO A 77 -8.37 11.34 10.53
C PRO A 77 -8.60 11.61 9.03
N ASP A 78 -8.23 12.81 8.57
CA ASP A 78 -8.37 13.27 7.19
C ASP A 78 -7.31 12.68 6.23
N LEU A 79 -6.35 11.90 6.73
CA LEU A 79 -5.36 11.21 5.92
C LEU A 79 -6.03 10.09 5.12
N GLU A 80 -5.94 10.14 3.80
CA GLU A 80 -6.32 9.05 2.92
C GLU A 80 -5.07 8.33 2.43
N ILE A 81 -5.12 7.00 2.39
CA ILE A 81 -4.00 6.14 2.03
C ILE A 81 -4.44 5.31 0.83
N TYR A 82 -3.60 5.26 -0.19
CA TYR A 82 -3.79 4.45 -1.40
C TYR A 82 -2.47 3.82 -1.81
N TYR A 83 -2.50 2.90 -2.77
CA TYR A 83 -1.30 2.58 -3.56
C TYR A 83 -1.43 3.18 -4.97
N TRP A 84 -0.34 3.30 -5.71
CA TRP A 84 -0.40 3.79 -7.10
C TRP A 84 0.13 2.76 -8.07
N LYS A 85 -0.54 2.61 -9.22
CA LYS A 85 -0.07 1.76 -10.31
C LYS A 85 -0.50 2.31 -11.66
N ASP A 86 0.42 2.34 -12.60
CA ASP A 86 0.17 2.81 -13.97
C ASP A 86 0.03 1.67 -15.00
N TYR A 87 -0.19 2.07 -16.26
CA TYR A 87 -0.37 1.15 -17.37
C TYR A 87 0.90 0.38 -17.75
N GLN A 88 2.08 0.88 -17.38
CA GLN A 88 3.38 0.20 -17.57
C GLN A 88 3.71 -0.73 -16.40
N GLN A 89 2.75 -0.99 -15.50
CA GLN A 89 2.92 -1.81 -14.30
C GLN A 89 3.93 -1.25 -13.30
N ARG A 90 4.29 0.04 -13.39
CA ARG A 90 5.05 0.71 -12.33
C ARG A 90 4.13 0.91 -11.13
N GLU A 91 4.65 0.65 -9.95
CA GLU A 91 3.89 0.68 -8.71
C GLU A 91 4.63 1.51 -7.66
N VAL A 92 3.87 2.23 -6.84
CA VAL A 92 4.35 2.87 -5.61
C VAL A 92 3.46 2.39 -4.47
N ASP A 93 4.08 1.94 -3.38
CA ASP A 93 3.38 1.23 -2.31
C ASP A 93 2.33 2.10 -1.62
N PHE A 94 2.69 3.33 -1.27
CA PHE A 94 1.75 4.24 -0.61
C PHE A 94 1.72 5.65 -1.22
N VAL A 95 0.51 6.15 -1.40
CA VAL A 95 0.15 7.53 -1.71
C VAL A 95 -0.63 8.07 -0.54
N LEU A 96 -0.06 9.07 0.13
CA LEU A 96 -0.70 9.79 1.22
C LEU A 96 -1.37 11.04 0.66
N LYS A 97 -2.67 11.18 0.93
CA LYS A 97 -3.50 12.28 0.45
C LYS A 97 -4.21 12.95 1.62
N VAL A 98 -4.31 14.27 1.57
CA VAL A 98 -5.08 15.07 2.54
C VAL A 98 -5.92 16.07 1.75
N GLY A 99 -7.25 15.95 1.84
CA GLY A 99 -8.16 16.78 1.05
C GLY A 99 -7.95 16.56 -0.46
N SER A 100 -7.55 17.58 -1.20
CA SER A 100 -7.22 17.47 -2.63
C SER A 100 -5.73 17.28 -2.91
N ASN A 101 -4.87 17.38 -1.89
CA ASN A 101 -3.42 17.38 -2.05
C ASN A 101 -2.82 15.98 -1.86
N ILE A 102 -1.92 15.58 -2.75
CA ILE A 102 -1.08 14.40 -2.57
C ILE A 102 0.13 14.82 -1.74
N ASP A 103 0.11 14.48 -0.45
CA ASP A 103 1.07 14.96 0.54
C ASP A 103 2.41 14.25 0.45
N LYS A 104 2.40 12.93 0.22
CA LYS A 104 3.63 12.11 0.21
C LYS A 104 3.46 10.84 -0.64
N LEU A 105 4.54 10.43 -1.29
CA LEU A 105 4.69 9.12 -1.93
C LEU A 105 5.73 8.32 -1.15
N ILE A 106 5.45 7.05 -0.88
CA ILE A 106 6.33 6.17 -0.10
C ILE A 106 6.56 4.89 -0.90
N GLN A 107 7.82 4.53 -1.10
CA GLN A 107 8.25 3.21 -1.58
C GLN A 107 8.96 2.48 -0.45
N VAL A 108 8.56 1.24 -0.18
CA VAL A 108 9.21 0.41 0.83
C VAL A 108 10.21 -0.52 0.16
N THR A 109 11.44 -0.48 0.63
CA THR A 109 12.55 -1.28 0.10
C THR A 109 13.36 -1.84 1.26
N ASP A 110 13.69 -3.13 1.19
CA ASP A 110 14.69 -3.75 2.06
C ASP A 110 16.07 -3.56 1.45
N ALA A 111 16.81 -2.54 1.91
CA ALA A 111 18.14 -2.21 1.42
C ALA A 111 19.01 -1.68 2.56
N SER A 112 20.26 -2.11 2.62
CA SER A 112 21.23 -1.61 3.61
C SER A 112 21.89 -0.30 3.16
N SER A 113 21.83 0.00 1.85
CA SER A 113 22.37 1.23 1.28
C SER A 113 21.58 1.67 0.04
N LYS A 114 21.67 2.96 -0.32
CA LYS A 114 20.97 3.50 -1.49
C LYS A 114 21.38 2.83 -2.81
N ASN A 115 22.61 2.30 -2.89
CA ASN A 115 23.13 1.66 -4.09
C ASN A 115 22.54 0.25 -4.31
N GLU A 116 21.93 -0.34 -3.29
CA GLU A 116 21.23 -1.63 -3.38
C GLU A 116 19.77 -1.48 -3.85
N ILE A 117 19.22 -0.26 -3.80
CA ILE A 117 17.85 0.00 -4.25
C ILE A 117 17.77 -0.21 -5.75
N ASP A 118 16.82 -1.04 -6.19
CA ASP A 118 16.59 -1.30 -7.61
C ASP A 118 16.19 0.00 -8.32
N GLY A 119 16.87 0.32 -9.43
CA GLY A 119 16.55 1.50 -10.25
C GLY A 119 15.09 1.53 -10.74
N ARG A 120 14.41 0.39 -10.80
CA ARG A 120 12.97 0.28 -11.12
C ARG A 120 12.09 0.90 -10.04
N GLU A 121 12.45 0.77 -8.78
CA GLU A 121 11.71 1.36 -7.65
C GLU A 121 11.83 2.89 -7.66
N ILE A 122 13.06 3.38 -7.84
CA ILE A 122 13.34 4.82 -7.99
C ILE A 122 12.58 5.38 -9.19
N ASN A 123 12.62 4.69 -10.34
CA ASN A 123 11.90 5.13 -11.54
C ASN A 123 10.38 5.16 -11.32
N SER A 124 9.83 4.18 -10.59
CA SER A 124 8.40 4.14 -10.28
C SER A 124 7.98 5.33 -9.41
N LEU A 125 8.76 5.65 -8.37
CA LEU A 125 8.56 6.86 -7.54
C LEU A 125 8.65 8.16 -8.36
N VAL A 126 9.67 8.29 -9.22
CA VAL A 126 9.84 9.49 -10.06
C VAL A 126 8.67 9.67 -11.03
N LYS A 127 8.16 8.58 -11.60
CA LYS A 127 7.01 8.61 -12.51
C LYS A 127 5.71 8.92 -11.78
N ALA A 128 5.51 8.37 -10.59
CA ALA A 128 4.39 8.72 -9.73
C ALA A 128 4.43 10.20 -9.33
N ARG A 129 5.60 10.74 -8.93
CA ARG A 129 5.81 12.16 -8.67
C ARG A 129 5.34 13.03 -9.83
N GLU A 130 5.81 12.74 -11.04
CA GLU A 130 5.47 13.50 -12.25
C GLU A 130 3.97 13.47 -12.51
N LYS A 131 3.35 12.29 -12.34
CA LYS A 131 1.93 12.10 -12.63
C LYS A 131 1.00 12.72 -11.59
N LEU A 132 1.40 12.69 -10.32
CA LEU A 132 0.60 13.09 -9.16
C LEU A 132 0.99 14.49 -8.63
N ASN A 133 2.03 15.10 -9.21
CA ASN A 133 2.56 16.39 -8.81
C ASN A 133 2.95 16.46 -7.31
N CYS A 134 3.52 15.39 -6.76
CA CYS A 134 3.93 15.30 -5.35
C CYS A 134 5.45 15.37 -5.19
N LYS A 135 5.95 16.38 -4.48
CA LYS A 135 7.41 16.60 -4.30
C LYS A 135 8.02 15.82 -3.14
N ASN A 136 7.19 15.37 -2.20
CA ASN A 136 7.62 14.71 -0.98
C ASN A 136 7.69 13.19 -1.22
N LEU A 137 8.91 12.68 -1.41
CA LEU A 137 9.17 11.27 -1.67
C LEU A 137 9.91 10.67 -0.49
N LEU A 138 9.48 9.50 -0.05
CA LEU A 138 10.11 8.70 0.99
C LEU A 138 10.48 7.32 0.44
#